data_AF-A0A3Q9B1B2-F1
#
_entry.id   AF-A0A3Q9B1B2-F1
#
_cell.length_a   1.000
_cell.length_b   1.000
_cell.length_c   1.000
_cell.angle_alpha   90.00
_cell.angle_beta   90.00
_cell.angle_gamma   90.00
#
_symmetry.space_group_name_H-M   'P 1'
#
loop_
_entity.id
_entity.type
_entity.pdbx_description
1 polymer ?
#
loop_
_entity_poly.entity_id
_entity_poly.type
_entity_poly.pdbx_seq_one_letter_code
_entity_poly.pdbx_strand_id
1 'polypeptide(L)'
;MTVRPLTISGAYLVSSRSFPDERGDFFEVYREDVLTEVLGYRPRMAQTNYSTSRRNVLRGVHGAAVPPGLAKLVMCLRGSMLDFVVDVRTGSPTFGQWDMIVLDGRDASSVYVEEGLGHAFLALDDDTCVQYQLSGLYEPRDVVTVHPLDPEIGLPLAFAGTPILSDRDAAAPTLREAAERGLLPSYDACRALLDARRQPVDVVDAHARSQPRSMAWRTSRRRARQTRAALWRSPSARLPS
;
A
#
# COMPACT_ATOMS: atom_id res chain seq x y z
N MET A 1 -2.79 -16.10 3.41
CA MET A 1 -3.25 -14.71 3.60
C MET A 1 -4.74 -14.75 3.84
N THR A 2 -5.24 -13.94 4.78
CA THR A 2 -6.68 -13.73 4.98
C THR A 2 -7.00 -12.26 4.79
N VAL A 3 -8.13 -11.96 4.18
CA VAL A 3 -8.60 -10.59 3.97
C VAL A 3 -10.00 -10.51 4.58
N ARG A 4 -10.19 -9.60 5.55
CA ARG A 4 -11.49 -9.39 6.19
C ARG A 4 -11.89 -7.92 6.11
N PRO A 5 -13.20 -7.61 5.96
CA PRO A 5 -13.65 -6.23 6.01
C PRO A 5 -13.42 -5.62 7.40
N LEU A 6 -13.22 -4.31 7.39
CA LEU A 6 -13.26 -3.42 8.55
C LEU A 6 -14.68 -2.82 8.69
N THR A 7 -14.92 -2.04 9.73
CA THR A 7 -16.23 -1.39 9.94
C THR A 7 -16.52 -0.33 8.87
N ILE A 8 -15.48 0.29 8.32
CA ILE A 8 -15.59 1.23 7.20
C ILE A 8 -15.63 0.46 5.87
N SER A 9 -16.75 0.60 5.15
CA SER A 9 -16.94 -0.04 3.85
C SER A 9 -15.89 0.41 2.84
N GLY A 10 -15.19 -0.57 2.24
CA GLY A 10 -14.05 -0.36 1.37
C GLY A 10 -12.68 -0.40 2.07
N ALA A 11 -12.66 -0.71 3.36
CA ALA A 11 -11.43 -0.93 4.12
C ALA A 11 -11.32 -2.40 4.55
N TYR A 12 -10.12 -2.98 4.46
CA TYR A 12 -9.90 -4.39 4.75
C TYR A 12 -8.60 -4.59 5.52
N LEU A 13 -8.65 -5.45 6.55
CA LEU A 13 -7.44 -5.98 7.17
C LEU A 13 -6.95 -7.19 6.38
N VAL A 14 -5.70 -7.13 5.94
CA VAL A 14 -4.99 -8.18 5.23
C VAL A 14 -3.95 -8.77 6.19
N SER A 15 -4.18 -10.01 6.63
CA SER A 15 -3.25 -10.71 7.51
C SER A 15 -2.39 -11.70 6.73
N SER A 16 -1.08 -11.52 6.84
CA SER A 16 -0.07 -12.40 6.23
C SER A 16 0.12 -13.65 7.09
N ARG A 17 0.58 -14.73 6.47
CA ARG A 17 0.99 -15.95 7.20
C ARG A 17 2.52 -15.94 7.32
N SER A 18 3.04 -16.18 8.52
CA SER A 18 4.48 -16.42 8.69
C SER A 18 4.87 -17.82 8.21
N PHE A 19 6.02 -17.89 7.54
CA PHE A 19 6.73 -19.11 7.20
C PHE A 19 8.11 -19.06 7.87
N PRO A 20 8.23 -19.52 9.13
CA PRO A 20 9.49 -19.49 9.88
C PRO A 20 10.44 -20.63 9.48
N ASP A 21 11.74 -20.33 9.42
CA ASP A 21 12.84 -21.30 9.39
C ASP A 21 14.10 -20.77 10.10
N GLU A 22 15.23 -21.49 10.02
CA GLU A 22 16.49 -21.11 10.68
C GLU A 22 17.07 -19.75 10.24
N ARG A 23 16.60 -19.20 9.11
CA ARG A 23 17.02 -17.89 8.56
C ARG A 23 16.18 -16.74 9.11
N GLY A 24 15.02 -17.02 9.70
CA GLY A 24 14.04 -16.05 10.18
C GLY A 24 12.63 -16.36 9.66
N ASP A 25 11.81 -15.31 9.51
CA ASP A 25 10.43 -15.41 9.03
C ASP A 25 10.28 -14.87 7.60
N PHE A 26 9.51 -15.57 6.77
CA PHE A 26 9.10 -15.11 5.44
C PHE A 26 7.60 -14.89 5.37
N PHE A 27 7.16 -13.88 4.61
CA PHE A 27 5.76 -13.50 4.46
C PHE A 27 5.43 -13.14 3.01
N GLU A 28 4.29 -13.62 2.51
CA GLU A 28 3.64 -13.05 1.33
C GLU A 28 2.73 -11.90 1.77
N VAL A 29 3.22 -10.66 1.73
CA VAL A 29 2.50 -9.48 2.25
C VAL A 29 1.47 -8.89 1.27
N TYR A 30 1.52 -9.33 0.01
CA TYR A 30 0.55 -8.99 -1.03
C TYR A 30 0.35 -10.19 -1.95
N ARG A 31 -0.91 -10.54 -2.20
CA ARG A 31 -1.34 -11.57 -3.15
C ARG A 31 -2.48 -11.01 -3.97
N GLU A 32 -2.20 -10.74 -5.25
CA GLU A 32 -3.18 -10.16 -6.18
C GLU A 32 -4.43 -11.03 -6.31
N ASP A 33 -4.27 -12.34 -6.41
CA ASP A 33 -5.36 -13.31 -6.55
C ASP A 33 -6.32 -13.26 -5.35
N VAL A 34 -5.76 -13.28 -4.13
CA VAL A 34 -6.54 -13.23 -2.88
C VAL A 34 -7.26 -11.90 -2.73
N LEU A 35 -6.57 -10.78 -3.03
CA LEU A 35 -7.19 -9.46 -2.90
C LEU A 35 -8.25 -9.24 -4.00
N THR A 36 -8.02 -9.73 -5.22
CA THR A 36 -8.99 -9.67 -6.33
C THR A 36 -10.29 -10.39 -5.98
N GLU A 37 -10.22 -11.57 -5.34
CA GLU A 37 -11.39 -12.34 -4.93
C GLU A 37 -12.29 -11.54 -3.99
N VAL A 38 -11.71 -10.78 -3.06
CA VAL A 38 -12.49 -9.96 -2.11
C VAL A 38 -12.98 -8.66 -2.72
N LEU A 39 -12.16 -7.99 -3.54
CA LEU A 39 -12.51 -6.69 -4.12
C LEU A 39 -13.49 -6.79 -5.30
N GLY A 40 -13.51 -7.94 -5.98
CA GLY A 40 -14.28 -8.16 -7.22
C GLY A 40 -13.65 -7.50 -8.46
N TYR A 41 -12.43 -6.98 -8.35
CA TYR A 41 -11.64 -6.42 -9.46
C TYR A 41 -10.15 -6.62 -9.17
N ARG A 42 -9.33 -6.63 -10.23
CA ARG A 42 -7.87 -6.74 -10.10
C ARG A 42 -7.28 -5.41 -9.61
N PRO A 43 -6.72 -5.32 -8.39
CA PRO A 43 -6.11 -4.08 -7.92
C PRO A 43 -4.79 -3.84 -8.66
N ARG A 44 -4.57 -2.61 -9.13
CA ARG A 44 -3.28 -2.18 -9.65
C ARG A 44 -2.42 -1.69 -8.49
N MET A 45 -1.11 -1.92 -8.54
CA MET A 45 -0.12 -1.30 -7.65
C MET A 45 0.94 -0.61 -8.50
N ALA A 46 0.84 0.71 -8.63
CA ALA A 46 1.62 1.52 -9.56
C ALA A 46 2.80 2.25 -8.92
N GLN A 47 2.71 2.54 -7.63
CA GLN A 47 3.75 3.25 -6.89
C GLN A 47 3.92 2.62 -5.52
N THR A 48 5.16 2.62 -5.01
CA THR A 48 5.45 2.24 -3.62
C THR A 48 6.17 3.38 -2.93
N ASN A 49 5.71 3.73 -1.73
CA ASN A 49 6.34 4.71 -0.87
C ASN A 49 6.85 4.04 0.39
N TYR A 50 7.85 4.67 1.02
CA TYR A 50 8.37 4.28 2.32
C TYR A 50 8.56 5.53 3.18
N SER A 51 8.18 5.46 4.44
CA SER A 51 8.43 6.52 5.41
C SER A 51 9.05 5.97 6.68
N THR A 52 9.75 6.83 7.41
CA THR A 52 10.21 6.56 8.77
C THR A 52 9.73 7.70 9.66
N SER A 53 9.23 7.34 10.84
CA SER A 53 8.59 8.26 11.78
C SER A 53 9.20 8.08 13.16
N ARG A 54 9.40 9.20 13.87
CA ARG A 54 9.67 9.22 15.31
C ARG A 54 8.38 8.93 16.07
N ARG A 55 8.49 8.54 17.33
CA ARG A 55 7.35 8.41 18.23
C ARG A 55 6.56 9.73 18.28
N ASN A 56 5.24 9.63 18.40
CA ASN A 56 4.28 10.76 18.41
C ASN A 56 4.12 11.50 17.07
N VAL A 57 4.74 11.03 15.98
CA VAL A 57 4.43 11.53 14.63
C VAL A 57 3.04 11.05 14.21
N LEU A 58 2.17 12.00 13.85
CA LEU A 58 0.86 11.77 13.27
C LEU A 58 0.89 12.23 11.81
N ARG A 59 0.60 11.31 10.87
CA ARG A 59 0.42 11.63 9.45
C ARG A 59 -1.02 11.36 9.07
N GLY A 60 -1.62 12.25 8.30
CA GLY A 60 -3.01 12.14 7.85
C GLY A 60 -3.83 13.39 8.18
N VAL A 61 -5.15 13.38 7.98
CA VAL A 61 -5.90 12.33 7.28
C VAL A 61 -5.79 12.58 5.78
N HIS A 62 -5.22 11.62 5.05
CA HIS A 62 -4.90 11.75 3.63
C HIS A 62 -5.79 10.85 2.78
N GLY A 63 -6.48 11.45 1.82
CA GLY A 63 -7.22 10.77 0.76
C GLY A 63 -6.77 11.24 -0.62
N ALA A 64 -7.54 10.89 -1.64
CA ALA A 64 -7.40 11.44 -2.98
C ALA A 64 -8.76 11.82 -3.56
N ALA A 65 -8.77 12.83 -4.42
CA ALA A 65 -9.93 13.22 -5.19
C ALA A 65 -10.40 12.05 -6.07
N VAL A 66 -11.72 11.95 -6.25
CA VAL A 66 -12.36 10.91 -7.05
C VAL A 66 -13.24 11.56 -8.10
N PRO A 67 -13.00 11.32 -9.41
CA PRO A 67 -11.90 10.56 -10.02
C PRO A 67 -10.54 11.32 -9.98
N PRO A 68 -9.38 10.64 -10.15
CA PRO A 68 -9.22 9.21 -10.47
C PRO A 68 -9.25 8.27 -9.25
N GLY A 69 -9.11 8.81 -8.04
CA GLY A 69 -8.95 8.04 -6.82
C GLY A 69 -7.56 7.42 -6.67
N LEU A 70 -7.19 7.11 -5.42
CA LEU A 70 -5.94 6.42 -5.09
C LEU A 70 -6.15 5.46 -3.92
N ALA A 71 -6.24 4.16 -4.20
CA ALA A 71 -6.24 3.13 -3.16
C ALA A 71 -4.83 2.92 -2.60
N LYS A 72 -4.76 2.43 -1.37
CA LYS A 72 -3.52 2.19 -0.63
C LYS A 72 -3.54 0.80 -0.02
N LEU A 73 -2.42 0.08 -0.05
CA LEU A 73 -2.12 -1.02 0.84
C LEU A 73 -1.02 -0.55 1.79
N VAL A 74 -1.34 -0.42 3.07
CA VAL A 74 -0.46 0.20 4.07
C VAL A 74 0.02 -0.86 5.05
N MET A 75 1.32 -0.91 5.32
CA MET A 75 1.90 -1.85 6.27
C MET A 75 3.02 -1.24 7.11
N CYS A 76 3.16 -1.72 8.33
CA CYS A 76 4.30 -1.39 9.19
C CYS A 76 5.40 -2.45 8.99
N LEU A 77 6.61 -2.02 8.64
CA LEU A 77 7.78 -2.88 8.42
C LEU A 77 8.68 -2.97 9.65
N ARG A 78 8.63 -1.97 10.53
CA ARG A 78 9.42 -1.88 11.77
C ARG A 78 8.75 -0.93 12.75
N GLY A 79 8.91 -1.18 14.04
CA GLY A 79 8.23 -0.44 15.10
C GLY A 79 6.74 -0.79 15.12
N SER A 80 5.93 0.12 15.65
CA SER A 80 4.48 -0.01 15.68
C SER A 80 3.77 1.32 15.41
N MET A 81 2.54 1.22 14.95
CA MET A 81 1.66 2.35 14.70
C MET A 81 0.20 2.02 15.00
N LEU A 82 -0.54 3.06 15.35
CA LEU A 82 -1.99 3.04 15.36
C LEU A 82 -2.48 3.57 14.00
N ASP A 83 -2.98 2.68 13.16
CA ASP A 83 -3.47 2.94 11.81
C ASP A 83 -4.97 3.24 11.82
N PHE A 84 -5.39 4.23 11.04
CA PHE A 84 -6.77 4.67 10.96
C PHE A 84 -7.23 4.75 9.51
N VAL A 85 -8.41 4.20 9.26
CA VAL A 85 -9.17 4.44 8.02
C VAL A 85 -10.37 5.28 8.36
N VAL A 86 -10.49 6.45 7.74
CA VAL A 86 -11.53 7.45 8.00
C VAL A 86 -12.41 7.56 6.78
N ASP A 87 -13.73 7.50 6.97
CA ASP A 87 -14.67 7.73 5.89
C ASP A 87 -14.88 9.23 5.65
N VAL A 88 -14.15 9.77 4.68
CA VAL A 88 -14.25 11.18 4.26
C VAL A 88 -15.20 11.38 3.07
N ARG A 89 -15.99 10.36 2.70
CA ARG A 89 -16.82 10.40 1.48
C ARG A 89 -18.15 11.08 1.76
N THR A 90 -18.38 12.24 1.15
CA THR A 90 -19.63 12.98 1.34
C THR A 90 -20.83 12.17 0.86
N GLY A 91 -21.88 12.10 1.69
CA GLY A 91 -23.06 11.27 1.44
C GLY A 91 -22.92 9.81 1.88
N SER A 92 -21.76 9.37 2.39
CA SER A 92 -21.61 8.03 2.95
C SER A 92 -22.44 7.84 4.22
N PRO A 93 -23.07 6.67 4.44
CA PRO A 93 -23.76 6.36 5.70
C PRO A 93 -22.82 6.33 6.92
N THR A 94 -21.52 6.18 6.70
CA THR A 94 -20.49 6.17 7.74
C THR A 94 -19.59 7.41 7.69
N PHE A 95 -20.02 8.51 7.04
CA PHE A 95 -19.24 9.73 6.94
C PHE A 95 -18.77 10.25 8.31
N GLY A 96 -17.47 10.55 8.42
CA GLY A 96 -16.82 10.98 9.65
C GLY A 96 -16.46 9.86 10.63
N GLN A 97 -16.93 8.63 10.40
CA GLN A 97 -16.56 7.46 11.20
C GLN A 97 -15.20 6.90 10.76
N TRP A 98 -14.62 6.08 11.62
CA TRP A 98 -13.31 5.47 11.39
C TRP A 98 -13.25 4.04 11.94
N ASP A 99 -12.29 3.27 11.43
CA ASP A 99 -11.81 2.04 12.06
C ASP A 99 -10.33 2.19 12.42
N MET A 100 -9.87 1.43 13.42
CA MET A 100 -8.55 1.55 14.02
C MET A 100 -7.88 0.19 14.17
N ILE A 101 -6.63 0.09 13.73
CA ILE A 101 -5.86 -1.13 13.71
C ILE A 101 -4.45 -0.84 14.23
N VAL A 102 -3.94 -1.69 15.12
CA VAL A 102 -2.51 -1.66 15.46
C VAL A 102 -1.75 -2.44 14.40
N LEU A 103 -0.76 -1.80 13.77
CA LEU A 103 0.14 -2.44 12.82
C LEU A 103 1.57 -2.38 13.34
N ASP A 104 2.29 -3.49 13.24
CA ASP A 104 3.68 -3.59 13.65
C ASP A 104 4.51 -4.41 12.65
N GLY A 105 5.83 -4.37 12.84
CA GLY A 105 6.77 -5.12 12.01
C GLY A 105 6.88 -6.62 12.31
N ARG A 106 6.09 -7.17 13.25
CA ARG A 106 6.13 -8.60 13.64
C ARG A 106 5.10 -9.42 12.89
N ASP A 107 3.85 -8.95 12.86
CA ASP A 107 2.73 -9.73 12.34
C ASP A 107 2.51 -9.53 10.82
N ALA A 108 3.27 -8.60 10.20
CA ALA A 108 3.25 -8.29 8.77
C ALA A 108 1.83 -8.11 8.19
N SER A 109 0.91 -7.59 9.01
CA SER A 109 -0.45 -7.25 8.59
C SER A 109 -0.46 -5.92 7.85
N SER A 110 -1.40 -5.76 6.94
CA SER A 110 -1.59 -4.54 6.18
C SER A 110 -3.07 -4.15 6.12
N VAL A 111 -3.33 -2.88 5.87
CA VAL A 111 -4.69 -2.36 5.67
C VAL A 111 -4.82 -1.92 4.23
N TYR A 112 -5.79 -2.50 3.52
CA TYR A 112 -6.20 -2.03 2.20
C TYR A 112 -7.28 -0.95 2.37
N VAL A 113 -7.04 0.20 1.76
CA VAL A 113 -7.87 1.40 1.80
C VAL A 113 -8.31 1.70 0.38
N GLU A 114 -9.59 1.46 0.05
CA GLU A 114 -10.16 1.75 -1.27
C GLU A 114 -10.15 3.26 -1.60
N GLU A 115 -10.33 3.57 -2.88
CA GLU A 115 -10.46 4.95 -3.36
C GLU A 115 -11.55 5.75 -2.62
N GLY A 116 -11.23 7.01 -2.31
CA GLY A 116 -12.13 7.95 -1.65
C GLY A 116 -12.11 7.91 -0.13
N LEU A 117 -11.47 6.92 0.49
CA LEU A 117 -11.25 6.89 1.93
C LEU A 117 -10.05 7.75 2.35
N GLY A 118 -10.09 8.23 3.59
CA GLY A 118 -8.99 8.89 4.26
C GLY A 118 -8.15 7.88 5.05
N HIS A 119 -6.85 8.14 5.16
CA HIS A 119 -5.91 7.33 5.92
C HIS A 119 -5.08 8.21 6.85
N ALA A 120 -4.90 7.78 8.09
CA ALA A 120 -3.98 8.40 9.04
C ALA A 120 -3.26 7.33 9.86
N PHE A 121 -2.13 7.68 10.47
CA PHE A 121 -1.53 6.83 11.50
C PHE A 121 -0.71 7.63 12.51
N LEU A 122 -0.68 7.14 13.74
CA LEU A 122 0.18 7.60 14.83
C LEU A 122 1.33 6.60 15.03
N ALA A 123 2.57 7.06 14.90
CA ALA A 123 3.74 6.26 15.26
C ALA A 123 3.85 6.11 16.78
N LEU A 124 3.83 4.85 17.24
CA LEU A 124 3.91 4.50 18.66
C LEU A 124 5.35 4.32 19.13
N ASP A 125 6.27 4.04 18.22
CA ASP A 125 7.71 3.88 18.48
C ASP A 125 8.54 4.87 17.66
N ASP A 126 9.79 5.06 18.08
CA ASP A 126 10.80 5.63 17.19
C ASP A 126 11.17 4.61 16.10
N ASP A 127 11.65 5.12 14.96
CA ASP A 127 11.99 4.31 13.80
C ASP A 127 10.84 3.42 13.30
N THR A 128 9.59 3.88 13.48
CA THR A 128 8.41 3.27 12.88
C THR A 128 8.47 3.46 11.36
N CYS A 129 8.56 2.35 10.64
CA CYS A 129 8.76 2.31 9.20
C CYS A 129 7.50 1.83 8.49
N VAL A 130 6.95 2.65 7.60
CA VAL A 130 5.67 2.36 6.94
C VAL A 130 5.89 2.26 5.43
N GLN A 131 5.40 1.18 4.84
CA GLN A 131 5.31 1.02 3.38
C GLN A 131 3.88 1.29 2.92
N TYR A 132 3.76 1.91 1.75
CA TYR A 132 2.50 2.10 1.04
C TYR A 132 2.66 1.54 -0.36
N GLN A 133 1.73 0.71 -0.82
CA GLN A 133 1.55 0.39 -2.23
C GLN A 133 0.29 1.13 -2.72
N LEU A 134 0.40 1.87 -3.82
CA LEU A 134 -0.64 2.79 -4.29
C LEU A 134 -1.17 2.35 -5.65
N SER A 135 -2.48 2.47 -5.88
CA SER A 135 -3.09 2.03 -7.15
C SER A 135 -2.77 2.90 -8.37
N GLY A 136 -2.30 4.12 -8.12
CA GLY A 136 -1.90 5.12 -9.09
C GLY A 136 -0.60 5.83 -8.68
N LEU A 137 -0.20 6.81 -9.47
CA LEU A 137 0.93 7.67 -9.14
C LEU A 137 0.47 8.80 -8.21
N TYR A 138 1.37 9.24 -7.33
CA TYR A 138 1.14 10.43 -6.53
C TYR A 138 1.10 11.67 -7.41
N GLU A 139 0.03 12.45 -7.27
CA GLU A 139 -0.16 13.72 -7.95
C GLU A 139 -0.60 14.76 -6.90
N PRO A 140 0.21 15.80 -6.61
CA PRO A 140 -0.11 16.79 -5.58
C PRO A 140 -1.48 17.44 -5.70
N ARG A 141 -2.00 17.62 -6.93
CA ARG A 141 -3.28 18.28 -7.18
C ARG A 141 -4.50 17.43 -6.77
N ASP A 142 -4.32 16.12 -6.69
CA ASP A 142 -5.39 15.16 -6.39
C ASP A 142 -5.42 14.80 -4.90
N VAL A 143 -4.51 15.35 -4.08
CA VAL A 143 -4.42 15.04 -2.65
C VAL A 143 -5.56 15.72 -1.88
N VAL A 144 -6.28 14.92 -1.11
CA VAL A 144 -7.24 15.40 -0.11
C VAL A 144 -6.57 15.32 1.26
N THR A 145 -6.64 16.39 2.04
CA THR A 145 -6.08 16.44 3.40
C THR A 145 -7.14 17.01 4.35
N VAL A 146 -7.40 16.29 5.44
CA VAL A 146 -8.25 16.71 6.55
C VAL A 146 -7.40 16.73 7.82
N HIS A 147 -7.63 17.70 8.69
CA HIS A 147 -6.89 17.86 9.93
C HIS A 147 -6.99 16.59 10.80
N PRO A 148 -5.88 15.94 11.17
CA PRO A 148 -5.94 14.64 11.86
C PRO A 148 -6.29 14.75 13.34
N LEU A 149 -6.28 15.96 13.91
CA LEU A 149 -6.81 16.27 15.24
C LEU A 149 -8.19 16.94 15.20
N ASP A 150 -8.92 16.80 14.09
CA ASP A 150 -10.29 17.31 14.01
C ASP A 150 -11.16 16.67 15.11
N PRO A 151 -11.75 17.46 16.03
CA PRO A 151 -12.60 16.94 17.09
C PRO A 151 -13.88 16.27 16.59
N GLU A 152 -14.34 16.57 15.37
CA GLU A 152 -15.52 15.91 14.78
C GLU A 152 -15.21 14.47 14.33
N ILE A 153 -13.99 14.20 13.85
CA ILE A 153 -13.52 12.84 13.58
C ILE A 153 -13.18 12.13 14.90
N GLY A 154 -12.53 12.83 15.83
CA GLY A 154 -12.30 12.35 17.20
C GLY A 154 -11.48 11.06 17.26
N LEU A 155 -10.36 10.98 16.52
CA LEU A 155 -9.46 9.83 16.59
C LEU A 155 -8.97 9.63 18.04
N PRO A 156 -8.95 8.39 18.58
CA PRO A 156 -8.56 8.07 19.95
C PRO A 156 -7.04 8.10 20.11
N LEU A 157 -6.45 9.29 19.97
CA LEU A 157 -5.02 9.49 19.95
C LEU A 157 -4.48 9.59 21.38
N ALA A 158 -3.65 8.65 21.78
CA ALA A 158 -2.93 8.66 23.05
C ALA A 158 -1.45 8.98 22.81
N PHE A 159 -1.11 10.27 22.77
CA PHE A 159 0.28 10.70 22.64
C PHE A 159 1.03 10.51 23.96
N ALA A 160 2.27 10.06 23.89
CA ALA A 160 3.17 10.05 25.05
C ALA A 160 3.84 11.42 25.29
N GLY A 161 3.64 12.38 24.39
CA GLY A 161 4.22 13.72 24.44
C GLY A 161 3.53 14.65 23.43
N THR A 162 4.24 15.70 22.98
CA THR A 162 3.70 16.63 21.98
C THR A 162 3.50 15.92 20.63
N PRO A 163 2.32 16.06 19.99
CA PRO A 163 2.10 15.52 18.66
C PRO A 163 3.02 16.20 17.64
N ILE A 164 3.56 15.42 16.70
CA ILE A 164 4.42 15.91 15.63
C ILE A 164 3.68 15.76 14.31
N LEU A 165 3.34 16.89 13.68
CA LEU A 165 2.65 16.96 12.39
C LEU A 165 3.56 17.63 11.35
N SER A 166 3.25 17.44 10.08
CA SER A 166 3.80 18.31 9.03
C SER A 166 3.06 19.65 9.00
N ASP A 167 3.69 20.69 8.44
CA ASP A 167 3.04 22.00 8.26
C ASP A 167 1.75 21.88 7.43
N ARG A 168 1.73 20.98 6.43
CA ARG A 168 0.54 20.70 5.61
C ARG A 168 -0.58 20.07 6.43
N ASP A 169 -0.27 19.12 7.30
CA ASP A 169 -1.28 18.43 8.12
C ASP A 169 -1.83 19.36 9.20
N ALA A 170 -0.95 20.18 9.80
CA ALA A 170 -1.34 21.17 10.81
C ALA A 170 -2.18 22.33 10.23
N ALA A 171 -2.02 22.64 8.95
CA ALA A 171 -2.79 23.68 8.25
C ALA A 171 -4.01 23.13 7.50
N ALA A 172 -4.28 21.83 7.59
CA ALA A 172 -5.40 21.20 6.90
C ALA A 172 -6.75 21.68 7.47
N PRO A 173 -7.80 21.79 6.64
CA PRO A 173 -9.14 22.11 7.12
C PRO A 173 -9.71 20.95 7.95
N THR A 174 -10.69 21.25 8.81
CA THR A 174 -11.55 20.23 9.41
C THR A 174 -12.33 19.47 8.33
N LEU A 175 -12.88 18.32 8.68
CA LEU A 175 -13.72 17.50 7.81
C LEU A 175 -14.91 18.30 7.27
N ARG A 176 -15.55 19.07 8.15
CA ARG A 176 -16.69 19.92 7.79
C ARG A 176 -16.30 21.03 6.82
N GLU A 177 -15.24 21.79 7.11
CA GLU A 177 -14.76 22.83 6.21
C GLU A 177 -14.34 22.25 4.85
N ALA A 178 -13.71 21.08 4.83
CA ALA A 178 -13.34 20.39 3.60
C ALA A 178 -14.59 19.99 2.79
N ALA A 179 -15.65 19.52 3.45
CA ALA A 179 -16.93 19.19 2.83
C ALA A 179 -17.62 20.43 2.25
N GLU A 180 -17.71 21.52 3.01
CA GLU A 180 -18.32 22.79 2.59
C GLU A 180 -17.59 23.42 1.41
N ARG A 181 -16.27 23.24 1.34
CA ARG A 181 -15.42 23.70 0.22
C ARG A 181 -15.44 22.76 -0.99
N GLY A 182 -16.15 21.63 -0.93
CA GLY A 182 -16.21 20.64 -2.01
C GLY A 182 -14.88 19.93 -2.27
N LEU A 183 -14.00 19.82 -1.27
CA LEU A 183 -12.69 19.18 -1.40
C LEU A 183 -12.73 17.66 -1.22
N LEU A 184 -13.81 17.14 -0.65
CA LEU A 184 -13.96 15.73 -0.31
C LEU A 184 -14.57 14.92 -1.46
N PRO A 185 -14.19 13.64 -1.62
CA PRO A 185 -14.79 12.77 -2.61
C PRO A 185 -16.27 12.50 -2.29
N SER A 186 -17.10 12.40 -3.32
CA SER A 186 -18.50 11.97 -3.20
C SER A 186 -18.58 10.44 -3.05
N TYR A 187 -19.42 9.96 -2.12
CA TYR A 187 -19.67 8.53 -1.95
C TYR A 187 -20.19 7.89 -3.23
N ASP A 188 -21.14 8.53 -3.93
CA ASP A 188 -21.70 8.02 -5.19
C ASP A 188 -20.64 7.97 -6.30
N ALA A 189 -19.77 8.99 -6.38
CA ALA A 189 -18.66 8.98 -7.35
C ALA A 189 -17.67 7.84 -7.07
N CYS A 190 -17.39 7.55 -5.79
CA CYS A 190 -16.55 6.42 -5.40
C CYS A 190 -17.22 5.08 -5.77
N ARG A 191 -18.52 4.94 -5.50
CA ARG A 191 -19.28 3.74 -5.87
C ARG A 191 -19.28 3.52 -7.38
N ALA A 192 -19.55 4.56 -8.16
CA ALA A 192 -19.53 4.49 -9.63
C ALA A 192 -18.15 4.08 -10.17
N LEU A 193 -17.06 4.63 -9.62
CA LEU A 193 -15.70 4.25 -9.99
C LEU A 193 -15.44 2.76 -9.71
N LEU A 194 -15.80 2.27 -8.52
CA LEU A 194 -15.56 0.89 -8.13
C LEU A 194 -16.43 -0.09 -8.91
N ASP A 195 -17.70 0.26 -9.14
CA ASP A 195 -18.61 -0.58 -9.92
C ASP A 195 -18.12 -0.70 -11.38
N ALA A 196 -17.60 0.39 -11.96
CA ALA A 196 -16.97 0.35 -13.29
C ALA A 196 -15.73 -0.56 -13.36
N ARG A 197 -14.96 -0.70 -12.27
CA ARG A 197 -13.81 -1.63 -12.20
C ARG A 197 -14.21 -3.08 -12.03
N ARG A 198 -15.33 -3.34 -11.36
CA ARG A 198 -15.89 -4.69 -11.14
C ARG A 198 -16.63 -5.21 -12.36
N GLN A 199 -17.06 -4.33 -13.27
CA GLN A 199 -17.66 -4.77 -14.51
C GLN A 199 -16.63 -5.58 -15.31
N PRO A 200 -17.01 -6.77 -15.82
CA PRO A 200 -16.16 -7.52 -16.73
C PRO A 200 -15.90 -6.63 -17.95
N VAL A 201 -14.63 -6.35 -18.21
CA VAL A 201 -14.25 -5.72 -19.48
C VAL A 201 -14.57 -6.75 -20.56
N ASP A 202 -15.49 -6.44 -21.46
CA ASP A 202 -15.72 -7.25 -22.65
C ASP A 202 -14.39 -7.43 -23.37
N VAL A 203 -13.80 -8.63 -23.26
CA VAL A 203 -12.56 -8.98 -23.95
C VAL A 203 -12.91 -9.29 -25.41
N VAL A 204 -13.32 -8.26 -26.14
CA VAL A 204 -13.31 -8.30 -27.60
C VAL A 204 -11.95 -7.69 -28.02
N ASP A 205 -11.10 -8.53 -28.60
CA ASP A 205 -9.87 -8.16 -29.33
C ASP A 205 -8.58 -7.75 -28.58
N ALA A 206 -8.23 -8.45 -27.50
CA ALA A 206 -6.83 -8.51 -27.05
C ALA A 206 -6.03 -9.69 -27.66
N HIS A 207 -6.71 -10.78 -28.05
CA HIS A 207 -6.06 -11.97 -28.62
C HIS A 207 -5.65 -11.84 -30.10
N ALA A 208 -6.07 -10.77 -30.79
CA ALA A 208 -5.68 -10.52 -32.19
C ALA A 208 -4.30 -9.85 -32.34
N ARG A 209 -3.65 -9.39 -31.26
CA ARG A 209 -2.39 -8.60 -31.32
C ARG A 209 -1.15 -9.24 -30.70
N SER A 210 -1.22 -10.50 -30.26
CA SER A 210 -0.07 -11.20 -29.70
C SER A 210 0.05 -12.63 -30.22
N GLN A 211 0.20 -12.80 -31.53
CA GLN A 211 0.92 -13.98 -32.01
C GLN A 211 2.43 -13.70 -31.92
N PRO A 212 3.21 -14.50 -31.19
CA PRO A 212 4.66 -14.37 -31.19
C PRO A 212 5.19 -14.76 -32.57
N ARG A 213 5.90 -13.84 -33.24
CA ARG A 213 6.78 -14.20 -34.36
C ARG A 213 7.81 -15.21 -33.83
N SER A 214 7.75 -16.44 -34.31
CA SER A 214 8.68 -17.50 -33.98
C SER A 214 10.12 -17.07 -34.33
N MET A 215 10.91 -16.74 -33.32
CA MET A 215 12.35 -16.59 -33.48
C MET A 215 12.97 -17.99 -33.43
N ALA A 216 13.15 -18.57 -34.61
CA ALA A 216 13.88 -19.82 -34.77
C ALA A 216 15.34 -19.62 -34.37
N TRP A 217 15.74 -20.22 -33.24
CA TRP A 217 17.15 -20.35 -32.86
C TRP A 217 17.83 -21.32 -33.83
N ARG A 218 18.53 -20.78 -34.83
CA ARG A 218 19.42 -21.56 -35.70
C ARG A 218 20.63 -22.01 -34.88
N THR A 219 20.74 -23.31 -34.66
CA THR A 219 21.93 -23.97 -34.13
C THR A 219 23.03 -24.00 -35.19
N SER A 220 24.11 -23.24 -35.00
CA SER A 220 25.33 -23.41 -35.79
C SER A 220 26.29 -24.36 -35.08
N ARG A 221 26.28 -25.63 -35.51
CA ARG A 221 27.39 -26.54 -35.28
C ARG A 221 28.54 -26.14 -36.22
N ARG A 222 29.70 -25.76 -35.69
CA ARG A 222 31.00 -26.00 -36.36
C ARG A 222 32.08 -26.34 -35.34
N ARG A 223 32.74 -27.46 -35.62
CA ARG A 223 33.84 -28.07 -34.89
C ARG A 223 35.12 -27.26 -35.09
N ALA A 224 35.94 -27.15 -34.05
CA ALA A 224 37.40 -27.23 -34.18
C ALA A 224 37.97 -27.97 -32.96
N ARG A 225 38.82 -28.94 -33.24
CA ARG A 225 39.42 -29.91 -32.31
C ARG A 225 40.71 -29.36 -31.68
N GLN A 226 40.95 -29.83 -30.45
CA GLN A 226 42.25 -30.18 -29.84
C GLN A 226 43.29 -29.07 -29.62
N THR A 227 43.66 -28.83 -28.35
CA THR A 227 44.78 -29.56 -27.71
C THR A 227 44.94 -29.24 -26.22
N ARG A 228 45.23 -30.32 -25.48
CA ARG A 228 46.07 -30.47 -24.28
C ARG A 228 45.64 -29.89 -22.91
N ALA A 229 45.43 -30.87 -22.03
CA ALA A 229 45.50 -30.81 -20.58
C ALA A 229 46.83 -30.23 -20.04
N ALA A 230 46.72 -29.43 -18.99
CA ALA A 230 47.68 -29.30 -17.89
C ALA A 230 46.99 -28.57 -16.74
N LEU A 231 46.63 -29.31 -15.68
CA LEU A 231 47.22 -29.20 -14.34
C LEU A 231 46.68 -28.04 -13.50
N TRP A 232 45.74 -28.41 -12.63
CA TRP A 232 45.58 -27.85 -11.30
C TRP A 232 46.92 -27.85 -10.56
N ARG A 233 47.42 -26.66 -10.17
CA ARG A 233 48.27 -26.47 -8.99
C ARG A 233 48.05 -25.06 -8.42
N SER A 234 47.34 -24.98 -7.31
CA SER A 234 47.41 -23.84 -6.39
C SER A 234 48.76 -23.84 -5.67
N PRO A 235 49.39 -22.68 -5.42
CA PRO A 235 50.33 -22.53 -4.33
C PRO A 235 49.66 -21.83 -3.15
N SER A 236 49.56 -22.55 -2.04
CA SER A 236 49.39 -22.02 -0.69
C SER A 236 50.51 -21.02 -0.38
N ALA A 237 50.16 -19.76 -0.09
CA ALA A 237 51.07 -18.80 0.50
C ALA A 237 50.85 -18.76 2.01
N ARG A 238 51.90 -19.11 2.75
CA ARG A 238 52.01 -19.00 4.22
C ARG A 238 52.30 -17.53 4.58
N LEU A 239 51.66 -17.06 5.64
CA LEU A 239 52.02 -15.83 6.35
C LEU A 239 53.32 -16.05 7.15
N PRO A 240 54.21 -15.05 7.27
CA PRO A 240 55.22 -15.01 8.31
C PRO A 240 54.72 -14.25 9.54
N SER A 241 55.30 -14.68 10.67
CA SER A 241 55.19 -14.24 12.06
C SER A 241 55.32 -12.74 12.32
#